data_AF-A0A382JQS6-F1
#
_entry.id   AF-A0A382JQS6-F1
#
_cell.length_a   1.000
_cell.length_b   1.000
_cell.length_c   1.000
_cell.angle_alpha   90.00
_cell.angle_beta   90.00
_cell.angle_gamma   90.00
#
_symmetry.space_group_name_H-M   'P 1'
#
loop_
_entity.id
_entity.type
_entity.pdbx_description
1 polymer ?
#
loop_
_entity_poly.entity_id
_entity_poly.type
_entity_poly.pdbx_seq_one_letter_code
_entity_poly.pdbx_strand_id
1 'polypeptide(L)'
;MTHTQNEPKFDFDVLVVGAGIAGIYLLYRLRKSNFKVCVFEAGSNIGGTWYWNCYPGARCDVDSFYYSYQFDEKLEQDWDWTERYASQPEILSYLNYVVKRFNLRDGIKLNTKITAARYDEEQGAWEVEDETGKSTKATYCVMATGCLSAPNIPNIDGLGSFLGDIYHTSKWPHDLVNFSELRVGVIGTGSTAVQVIPEIAKQASQLTVFQRTANYVLPANNRPLTEAEIRKTKQSYSTLRRDAKKTFGGFNTQQNESLATESTPEEREIEYEKRWQSGGIGFLSAFSDLTTDENANKTAQGFVRKKICEIVTDPKIAEL
;
A
#
# COMPACT_ATOMS: atom_id res chain seq x y z
N MET A 1 -39.27 -15.76 24.81
CA MET A 1 -39.60 -14.56 24.02
C MET A 1 -39.40 -14.92 22.57
N THR A 2 -40.48 -14.88 21.81
CA THR A 2 -40.57 -15.25 20.40
C THR A 2 -39.67 -14.36 19.55
N HIS A 3 -38.73 -14.95 18.81
CA HIS A 3 -38.04 -14.30 17.71
C HIS A 3 -39.07 -14.03 16.60
N THR A 4 -39.68 -12.86 16.60
CA THR A 4 -40.35 -12.32 15.42
C THR A 4 -39.27 -12.13 14.35
N GLN A 5 -39.33 -12.95 13.29
CA GLN A 5 -38.65 -12.67 12.04
C GLN A 5 -39.27 -11.39 11.47
N ASN A 6 -38.67 -10.23 11.79
CA ASN A 6 -38.97 -9.00 11.08
C ASN A 6 -38.58 -9.21 9.61
N GLU A 7 -39.50 -8.91 8.69
CA GLU A 7 -39.16 -8.82 7.27
C GLU A 7 -37.98 -7.87 7.08
N PRO A 8 -37.05 -8.18 6.16
CA PRO A 8 -35.90 -7.33 5.91
C PRO A 8 -36.38 -5.96 5.44
N LYS A 9 -36.12 -4.92 6.24
CA LYS A 9 -36.51 -3.52 5.96
C LYS A 9 -35.87 -2.99 4.66
N PHE A 10 -34.73 -3.54 4.28
CA PHE A 10 -33.96 -3.18 3.09
C PHE A 10 -33.39 -4.44 2.42
N ASP A 11 -33.02 -4.34 1.14
CA ASP A 11 -32.37 -5.43 0.40
C ASP A 11 -31.00 -5.82 1.00
N PHE A 12 -30.33 -4.88 1.66
CA PHE A 12 -29.03 -5.06 2.29
C PHE A 12 -29.05 -4.60 3.75
N ASP A 13 -28.28 -5.29 4.60
CA ASP A 13 -28.05 -4.90 5.99
C ASP A 13 -26.89 -3.90 6.10
N VAL A 14 -25.86 -4.07 5.27
CA VAL A 14 -24.64 -3.26 5.29
C VAL A 14 -24.23 -2.83 3.87
N LEU A 15 -23.97 -1.54 3.70
CA LEU A 15 -23.30 -0.99 2.52
C LEU A 15 -21.84 -0.73 2.85
N VAL A 16 -20.95 -1.07 1.93
CA VAL A 16 -19.51 -0.83 2.05
C VAL A 16 -19.03 -0.04 0.85
N VAL A 17 -18.27 1.02 1.07
CA VAL A 17 -17.70 1.85 -0.01
C VAL A 17 -16.21 1.59 -0.14
N GLY A 18 -15.81 0.98 -1.26
CA GLY A 18 -14.45 0.59 -1.60
C GLY A 18 -14.25 -0.93 -1.56
N ALA A 19 -13.70 -1.51 -2.64
CA ALA A 19 -13.32 -2.93 -2.75
C ALA A 19 -11.80 -3.11 -2.74
N GLY A 20 -11.11 -2.34 -1.89
CA GLY A 20 -9.71 -2.59 -1.51
C GLY A 20 -9.58 -3.69 -0.45
N ILE A 21 -8.38 -3.83 0.13
CA ILE A 21 -8.08 -4.86 1.14
C ILE A 21 -9.11 -4.85 2.29
N ALA A 22 -9.46 -3.68 2.82
CA ALA A 22 -10.43 -3.56 3.91
C ALA A 22 -11.85 -3.98 3.49
N GLY A 23 -12.33 -3.51 2.34
CA GLY A 23 -13.69 -3.80 1.86
C GLY A 23 -13.91 -5.26 1.50
N ILE A 24 -12.94 -5.89 0.84
CA ILE A 24 -12.97 -7.34 0.53
C ILE A 24 -13.04 -8.15 1.82
N TYR A 25 -12.23 -7.81 2.83
CA TYR A 25 -12.24 -8.50 4.11
C TYR A 25 -13.55 -8.29 4.87
N LEU A 26 -14.08 -7.07 4.85
CA LEU A 26 -15.34 -6.75 5.52
C LEU A 26 -16.50 -7.54 4.90
N LEU A 27 -16.56 -7.64 3.57
CA LEU A 27 -17.53 -8.48 2.87
C LEU A 27 -17.44 -9.95 3.31
N TYR A 28 -16.23 -10.51 3.37
CA TYR A 28 -16.01 -11.87 3.86
C TYR A 28 -16.53 -12.05 5.30
N ARG A 29 -16.14 -11.15 6.21
CA ARG A 29 -16.49 -11.25 7.63
C ARG A 29 -17.99 -11.11 7.86
N LEU A 30 -18.63 -10.14 7.21
CA LEU A 30 -20.06 -9.89 7.37
C LEU A 30 -20.91 -11.03 6.77
N ARG A 31 -20.52 -11.59 5.62
CA ARG A 31 -21.19 -12.78 5.06
C ARG A 31 -21.07 -13.99 5.97
N LYS A 32 -19.91 -14.19 6.60
CA LYS A 32 -19.73 -15.24 7.63
C LYS A 32 -20.61 -15.04 8.86
N SER A 33 -21.07 -13.82 9.09
CA SER A 33 -22.04 -13.46 10.14
C SER A 33 -23.49 -13.34 9.62
N ASN A 34 -23.77 -13.86 8.42
CA ASN A 34 -25.10 -13.89 7.80
C ASN A 34 -25.73 -12.52 7.46
N PHE A 35 -24.92 -11.46 7.35
CA PHE A 35 -25.40 -10.17 6.84
C PHE A 35 -25.50 -10.18 5.32
N LYS A 36 -26.54 -9.52 4.78
CA LYS A 36 -26.64 -9.14 3.37
C LYS A 36 -25.82 -7.87 3.14
N VAL A 37 -24.82 -7.95 2.27
CA VAL A 37 -23.85 -6.87 2.08
C VAL A 37 -23.73 -6.50 0.60
N CYS A 38 -23.68 -5.20 0.32
CA CYS A 38 -23.32 -4.65 -0.98
C CYS A 38 -22.06 -3.79 -0.84
N VAL A 39 -21.01 -4.14 -1.58
CA VAL A 39 -19.79 -3.33 -1.71
C VAL A 39 -19.87 -2.56 -3.02
N PHE A 40 -19.60 -1.25 -2.97
CA PHE A 40 -19.50 -0.39 -4.15
C PHE A 40 -18.03 -0.04 -4.41
N GLU A 41 -17.58 -0.17 -5.65
CA GLU A 41 -16.23 0.15 -6.09
C GLU A 41 -16.28 1.01 -7.35
N ALA A 42 -15.56 2.13 -7.33
CA ALA A 42 -15.49 3.05 -8.46
C ALA A 42 -14.70 2.45 -9.63
N GLY A 43 -13.70 1.61 -9.35
CA GLY A 43 -12.88 0.96 -10.35
C GLY A 43 -13.61 -0.11 -11.16
N SER A 44 -13.05 -0.44 -12.32
CA SER A 44 -13.53 -1.55 -13.15
C SER A 44 -13.06 -2.93 -12.65
N ASN A 45 -12.23 -2.94 -11.62
CA ASN A 45 -11.77 -4.12 -10.90
C ASN A 45 -11.65 -3.83 -9.40
N ILE A 46 -11.56 -4.88 -8.59
CA ILE A 46 -11.26 -4.80 -7.16
C ILE A 46 -9.78 -4.46 -6.93
N GLY A 47 -9.40 -4.17 -5.69
CA GLY A 47 -8.00 -4.03 -5.27
C GLY A 47 -7.66 -2.68 -4.64
N GLY A 48 -8.53 -1.68 -4.79
CA GLY A 48 -8.34 -0.34 -4.23
C GLY A 48 -7.04 0.29 -4.72
N THR A 49 -6.13 0.64 -3.80
CA THR A 49 -4.79 1.17 -4.14
C THR A 49 -4.08 0.35 -5.20
N TRP A 50 -4.17 -0.99 -5.12
CA TRP A 50 -3.50 -1.92 -6.03
C TRP A 50 -4.20 -2.09 -7.38
N TYR A 51 -5.40 -1.54 -7.56
CA TYR A 51 -5.99 -1.40 -8.89
C TYR A 51 -5.55 -0.09 -9.54
N TRP A 52 -5.64 1.02 -8.80
CA TRP A 52 -5.41 2.36 -9.33
C TRP A 52 -3.93 2.72 -9.55
N ASN A 53 -3.01 2.20 -8.73
CA ASN A 53 -1.60 2.54 -8.76
C ASN A 53 -0.78 1.52 -9.57
N CYS A 54 -1.05 1.44 -10.88
CA CYS A 54 -0.35 0.54 -11.81
C CYS A 54 0.82 1.21 -12.54
N TYR A 55 1.41 2.27 -11.96
CA TYR A 55 2.62 2.89 -12.49
C TYR A 55 3.82 1.92 -12.44
N PRO A 56 4.82 2.06 -13.33
CA PRO A 56 5.94 1.14 -13.38
C PRO A 56 6.74 1.19 -12.07
N GLY A 57 7.05 0.01 -11.52
CA GLY A 57 7.80 -0.13 -10.27
C GLY A 57 6.95 -0.15 -8.99
N ALA A 58 5.63 0.06 -9.08
CA ALA A 58 4.72 0.03 -7.94
C ALA A 58 4.83 -1.28 -7.15
N ARG A 59 5.11 -1.19 -5.84
CA ARG A 59 5.30 -2.33 -4.93
C ARG A 59 4.99 -1.98 -3.48
N CYS A 60 4.80 -2.99 -2.64
CA CYS A 60 4.71 -2.80 -1.19
C CYS A 60 6.09 -2.54 -0.55
N ASP A 61 6.09 -2.03 0.68
CA ASP A 61 7.26 -1.74 1.51
C ASP A 61 7.32 -2.60 2.79
N VAL A 62 6.26 -3.37 3.03
CA VAL A 62 6.17 -4.44 4.02
C VAL A 62 6.38 -5.78 3.31
N ASP A 63 7.13 -6.69 3.93
CA ASP A 63 7.39 -8.02 3.37
C ASP A 63 6.07 -8.71 2.96
N SER A 64 6.02 -9.31 1.77
CA SER A 64 4.83 -9.92 1.16
C SER A 64 4.14 -10.91 2.10
N PHE A 65 4.92 -11.63 2.92
CA PHE A 65 4.35 -12.54 3.90
C PHE A 65 3.54 -11.82 4.97
N TYR A 66 3.92 -10.61 5.38
CA TYR A 66 3.16 -9.79 6.32
C TYR A 66 2.05 -9.00 5.64
N TYR A 67 2.27 -8.50 4.43
CA TYR A 67 1.32 -7.71 3.64
C TYR A 67 0.25 -8.58 2.95
N SER A 68 -0.44 -9.41 3.72
CA SER A 68 -1.43 -10.38 3.25
C SER A 68 -2.43 -10.74 4.35
N TYR A 69 -3.58 -11.30 3.95
CA TYR A 69 -4.61 -11.69 4.91
C TYR A 69 -4.19 -12.85 5.80
N GLN A 70 -4.68 -12.82 7.04
CA GLN A 70 -4.33 -13.76 8.11
C GLN A 70 -5.56 -14.46 8.72
N PHE A 71 -6.71 -14.39 8.03
CA PHE A 71 -7.99 -14.85 8.58
C PHE A 71 -8.33 -16.30 8.23
N ASP A 72 -7.58 -16.92 7.32
CA ASP A 72 -7.78 -18.28 6.82
C ASP A 72 -6.40 -18.92 6.61
N GLU A 73 -6.08 -19.95 7.40
CA GLU A 73 -4.77 -20.61 7.33
C GLU A 73 -4.53 -21.25 5.96
N LYS A 74 -5.58 -21.79 5.34
CA LYS A 74 -5.45 -22.40 4.01
C LYS A 74 -5.10 -21.37 2.95
N LEU A 75 -5.67 -20.17 3.00
CA LEU A 75 -5.28 -19.05 2.13
C LEU A 75 -3.78 -18.74 2.26
N GLU A 76 -3.25 -18.71 3.49
CA GLU A 76 -1.82 -18.48 3.73
C GLU A 76 -0.95 -19.60 3.17
N GLN A 77 -1.44 -20.85 3.18
CA GLN A 77 -0.71 -22.00 2.62
C GLN A 77 -0.84 -22.12 1.09
N ASP A 78 -1.92 -21.63 0.50
CA ASP A 78 -2.21 -21.83 -0.93
C ASP A 78 -1.55 -20.78 -1.84
N TRP A 79 -1.22 -19.60 -1.31
CA TRP A 79 -0.58 -18.54 -2.08
C TRP A 79 0.94 -18.55 -1.89
N ASP A 80 1.70 -18.47 -2.98
CA ASP A 80 3.16 -18.34 -2.98
C ASP A 80 3.54 -16.97 -3.50
N TRP A 81 4.17 -16.15 -2.65
CA TRP A 81 4.71 -14.86 -3.07
C TRP A 81 6.01 -15.05 -3.85
N THR A 82 6.15 -14.33 -4.97
CA THR A 82 7.30 -14.48 -5.88
C THR A 82 8.54 -13.72 -5.39
N GLU A 83 8.32 -12.58 -4.71
CA GLU A 83 9.38 -11.67 -4.27
C GLU A 83 9.10 -11.16 -2.85
N ARG A 84 10.16 -10.72 -2.16
CA ARG A 84 10.08 -10.21 -0.77
C ARG A 84 9.12 -9.03 -0.64
N TYR A 85 9.07 -8.16 -1.64
CA TYR A 85 8.18 -7.00 -1.71
C TYR A 85 7.38 -7.06 -3.01
N ALA A 86 6.24 -7.72 -2.96
CA ALA A 86 5.37 -7.98 -4.10
C ALA A 86 5.05 -6.69 -4.87
N SER A 87 5.17 -6.80 -6.18
CA SER A 87 4.74 -5.76 -7.11
C SER A 87 3.21 -5.63 -7.14
N GLN A 88 2.73 -4.48 -7.62
CA GLN A 88 1.29 -4.21 -7.74
C GLN A 88 0.52 -5.32 -8.50
N PRO A 89 0.99 -5.85 -9.65
CA PRO A 89 0.26 -6.90 -10.37
C PRO A 89 0.06 -8.17 -9.55
N GLU A 90 1.07 -8.56 -8.76
CA GLU A 90 1.00 -9.76 -7.91
C GLU A 90 -0.01 -9.56 -6.76
N ILE A 91 0.02 -8.40 -6.11
CA ILE A 91 -0.94 -8.07 -5.04
C ILE A 91 -2.36 -8.00 -5.59
N LEU A 92 -2.57 -7.39 -6.77
CA LEU A 92 -3.87 -7.37 -7.42
C LEU A 92 -4.36 -8.78 -7.76
N SER A 93 -3.46 -9.65 -8.23
CA SER A 93 -3.77 -11.06 -8.50
C SER A 93 -4.15 -11.81 -7.22
N TYR A 94 -3.43 -11.59 -6.11
CA TYR A 94 -3.75 -12.14 -4.80
C TYR A 94 -5.16 -11.73 -4.34
N LEU A 95 -5.52 -10.46 -4.44
CA LEU A 95 -6.84 -9.98 -4.02
C LEU A 95 -7.96 -10.57 -4.89
N ASN A 96 -7.71 -10.74 -6.20
CA ASN A 96 -8.65 -11.41 -7.10
C ASN A 96 -8.79 -12.90 -6.75
N TYR A 97 -7.69 -13.56 -6.42
CA TYR A 97 -7.70 -14.94 -5.91
C TYR A 97 -8.52 -15.08 -4.64
N VAL A 98 -8.38 -14.15 -3.68
CA VAL A 98 -9.20 -14.11 -2.44
C VAL A 98 -10.69 -13.96 -2.77
N VAL A 99 -11.07 -13.00 -3.61
CA VAL A 99 -12.46 -12.78 -4.02
C VAL A 99 -13.06 -14.02 -4.68
N LYS A 100 -12.28 -14.70 -5.53
CA LYS A 100 -12.70 -15.96 -6.17
C LYS A 100 -12.85 -17.09 -5.16
N ARG A 101 -11.82 -17.32 -4.33
CA ARG A 101 -11.77 -18.42 -3.35
C ARG A 101 -12.95 -18.42 -2.39
N PHE A 102 -13.37 -17.25 -1.94
CA PHE A 102 -14.45 -17.10 -0.97
C PHE A 102 -15.80 -16.72 -1.62
N ASN A 103 -15.91 -16.81 -2.95
CA ASN A 103 -17.13 -16.49 -3.72
C ASN A 103 -17.72 -15.12 -3.34
N LEU A 104 -16.89 -14.07 -3.38
CA LEU A 104 -17.27 -12.72 -2.93
C LEU A 104 -17.74 -11.80 -4.06
N ARG A 105 -17.55 -12.20 -5.32
CA ARG A 105 -17.71 -11.31 -6.48
C ARG A 105 -19.12 -10.76 -6.64
N ASP A 106 -20.13 -11.55 -6.33
CA ASP A 106 -21.56 -11.21 -6.39
C ASP A 106 -21.97 -10.12 -5.37
N GLY A 107 -21.18 -9.95 -4.30
CA GLY A 107 -21.38 -8.89 -3.31
C GLY A 107 -20.76 -7.55 -3.69
N ILE A 108 -20.13 -7.44 -4.87
CA ILE A 108 -19.34 -6.27 -5.28
C ILE A 108 -19.91 -5.68 -6.58
N LYS A 109 -20.29 -4.41 -6.54
CA LYS A 109 -20.66 -3.60 -7.70
C LYS A 109 -19.48 -2.74 -8.12
N LEU A 110 -18.87 -3.11 -9.25
CA LEU A 110 -17.78 -2.38 -9.89
C LEU A 110 -18.34 -1.25 -10.76
N ASN A 111 -17.49 -0.31 -11.15
CA ASN A 111 -17.89 0.89 -11.91
C ASN A 111 -19.07 1.62 -11.24
N THR A 112 -19.06 1.69 -9.91
CA THR A 112 -20.12 2.33 -9.12
C THR A 112 -19.47 3.25 -8.10
N LYS A 113 -19.21 4.49 -8.51
CA LYS A 113 -18.65 5.51 -7.63
C LYS A 113 -19.75 6.12 -6.76
N ILE A 114 -19.61 5.99 -5.45
CA ILE A 114 -20.49 6.67 -4.48
C ILE A 114 -20.11 8.14 -4.37
N THR A 115 -21.10 9.03 -4.50
CA THR A 115 -20.95 10.50 -4.48
C THR A 115 -21.55 11.12 -3.22
N ALA A 116 -22.53 10.47 -2.61
CA ALA A 116 -23.14 10.93 -1.36
C ALA A 116 -23.50 9.76 -0.43
N ALA A 117 -23.47 10.03 0.88
CA ALA A 117 -24.03 9.18 1.91
C ALA A 117 -24.80 10.07 2.91
N ARG A 118 -26.07 9.75 3.15
CA ARG A 118 -26.97 10.53 4.00
C ARG A 118 -27.63 9.59 5.01
N TYR A 119 -27.69 10.02 6.26
CA TYR A 119 -28.44 9.30 7.27
C TYR A 119 -29.88 9.81 7.30
N ASP A 120 -30.83 8.90 7.17
CA ASP A 120 -32.27 9.13 7.24
C ASP A 120 -32.72 8.77 8.66
N GLU A 121 -32.97 9.79 9.49
CA GLU A 121 -33.33 9.60 10.90
C GLU A 121 -34.71 8.96 11.07
N GLU A 122 -35.66 9.26 10.18
CA GLU A 122 -37.02 8.68 10.23
C GLU A 122 -36.98 7.18 9.93
N GLN A 123 -36.13 6.78 8.98
CA GLN A 123 -35.98 5.39 8.58
C GLN A 123 -34.88 4.67 9.37
N GLY A 124 -34.07 5.36 10.16
CA GLY A 124 -32.95 4.79 10.90
C GLY A 124 -31.97 4.07 9.97
N ALA A 125 -31.64 4.67 8.83
CA ALA A 125 -30.89 4.02 7.76
C ALA A 125 -29.95 4.98 7.03
N TRP A 126 -28.91 4.41 6.45
CA TRP A 126 -28.04 5.11 5.50
C TRP A 126 -28.57 4.95 4.09
N GLU A 127 -28.59 6.05 3.35
CA GLU A 127 -28.80 6.10 1.91
C GLU A 127 -27.48 6.52 1.24
N VAL A 128 -26.97 5.68 0.34
CA VAL A 128 -25.81 6.02 -0.50
C VAL A 128 -26.27 6.23 -1.94
N GLU A 129 -25.77 7.27 -2.57
CA GLU A 129 -26.05 7.65 -3.95
C GLU A 129 -24.80 7.44 -4.81
N ASP A 130 -24.96 6.79 -5.96
CA ASP A 130 -23.88 6.69 -6.95
C ASP A 130 -23.85 7.87 -7.94
N GLU A 131 -22.81 7.93 -8.76
CA GLU A 131 -22.63 9.02 -9.74
C GLU A 131 -23.71 9.08 -10.84
N THR A 132 -24.57 8.07 -10.94
CA THR A 132 -25.74 8.05 -11.85
C THR A 132 -27.01 8.57 -11.18
N GLY A 133 -26.95 8.90 -9.89
CA GLY A 133 -28.09 9.32 -9.07
C GLY A 133 -28.90 8.16 -8.50
N LYS A 134 -28.40 6.91 -8.58
CA LYS A 134 -29.11 5.76 -8.03
C LYS A 134 -28.79 5.61 -6.53
N SER A 135 -29.84 5.56 -5.74
CA SER A 135 -29.75 5.36 -4.29
C SER A 135 -29.88 3.89 -3.88
N THR A 136 -29.14 3.50 -2.83
CA THR A 136 -29.31 2.22 -2.12
C THR A 136 -29.34 2.48 -0.62
N LYS A 137 -30.25 1.82 0.11
CA LYS A 137 -30.41 1.96 1.56
C LYS A 137 -29.97 0.72 2.33
N ALA A 138 -29.42 0.91 3.52
CA ALA A 138 -29.21 -0.14 4.51
C ALA A 138 -29.10 0.44 5.93
N THR A 139 -29.17 -0.43 6.94
CA THR A 139 -29.01 -0.05 8.35
C THR A 139 -27.61 0.51 8.63
N TYR A 140 -26.57 -0.09 8.04
CA TYR A 140 -25.18 0.29 8.27
C TYR A 140 -24.48 0.71 6.98
N CYS A 141 -23.62 1.72 7.07
CA CYS A 141 -22.72 2.14 5.99
C CYS A 141 -21.28 2.19 6.52
N VAL A 142 -20.35 1.50 5.85
CA VAL A 142 -18.94 1.44 6.24
C VAL A 142 -18.05 1.96 5.11
N MET A 143 -17.27 3.01 5.41
CA MET A 143 -16.33 3.61 4.46
C MET A 143 -15.00 2.87 4.50
N ALA A 144 -14.72 2.06 3.48
CA ALA A 144 -13.47 1.33 3.27
C ALA A 144 -12.63 1.97 2.14
N THR A 145 -12.62 3.30 2.08
CA THR A 145 -12.11 4.11 0.96
C THR A 145 -10.58 4.32 0.96
N GLY A 146 -9.88 3.86 2.00
CA GLY A 146 -8.43 3.99 2.15
C GLY A 146 -7.96 5.41 2.44
N CYS A 147 -6.70 5.54 2.86
CA CYS A 147 -6.06 6.84 3.19
C CYS A 147 -5.34 7.51 2.01
N LEU A 148 -5.21 6.83 0.86
CA LEU A 148 -4.42 7.26 -0.30
C LEU A 148 -5.20 7.05 -1.62
N SER A 149 -6.42 7.58 -1.71
CA SER A 149 -7.34 7.32 -2.84
C SER A 149 -7.63 8.54 -3.72
N ALA A 150 -7.57 9.77 -3.20
CA ALA A 150 -7.79 10.98 -3.99
C ALA A 150 -6.44 11.55 -4.50
N PRO A 151 -6.26 11.75 -5.82
CA PRO A 151 -5.07 12.40 -6.34
C PRO A 151 -5.00 13.87 -5.90
N ASN A 152 -3.80 14.32 -5.53
CA ASN A 152 -3.51 15.74 -5.38
C ASN A 152 -2.89 16.25 -6.69
N ILE A 153 -3.70 16.93 -7.50
CA ILE A 153 -3.21 17.53 -8.74
C ILE A 153 -2.55 18.87 -8.41
N PRO A 154 -1.24 19.05 -8.66
CA PRO A 154 -0.57 20.29 -8.34
C PRO A 154 -1.11 21.42 -9.22
N ASN A 155 -1.38 22.57 -8.61
CA ASN A 155 -1.76 23.77 -9.34
C ASN A 155 -0.51 24.39 -9.98
N ILE A 156 -0.28 24.09 -11.26
CA ILE A 156 0.84 24.61 -12.05
C ILE A 156 0.24 25.44 -13.20
N ASP A 157 0.60 26.72 -13.23
CA ASP A 157 0.15 27.63 -14.28
C ASP A 157 0.57 27.11 -15.66
N GLY A 158 -0.38 27.03 -16.58
CA GLY A 158 -0.15 26.52 -17.92
C GLY A 158 -0.14 24.98 -18.07
N LEU A 159 -0.35 24.20 -17.00
CA LEU A 159 -0.38 22.73 -17.07
C LEU A 159 -1.33 22.19 -18.14
N GLY A 160 -2.53 22.78 -18.26
CA GLY A 160 -3.52 22.38 -19.26
C GLY A 160 -3.18 22.73 -20.71
N SER A 161 -2.10 23.50 -20.95
CA SER A 161 -1.62 23.87 -22.29
C SER A 161 -0.41 23.05 -22.76
N PHE A 162 0.08 22.13 -21.92
CA PHE A 162 1.17 21.24 -22.31
C PHE A 162 0.68 20.25 -23.37
N LEU A 163 1.39 20.19 -24.49
CA LEU A 163 1.01 19.39 -25.65
C LEU A 163 1.43 17.91 -25.56
N GLY A 164 2.30 17.57 -24.61
CA GLY A 164 2.73 16.20 -24.37
C GLY A 164 1.79 15.47 -23.42
N ASP A 165 2.01 14.16 -23.27
CA ASP A 165 1.22 13.34 -22.37
C ASP A 165 1.48 13.68 -20.89
N ILE A 166 0.40 13.76 -20.11
CA ILE A 166 0.44 13.98 -18.66
C ILE A 166 -0.14 12.75 -17.97
N TYR A 167 0.68 12.10 -17.15
CA TYR A 167 0.25 10.97 -16.33
C TYR A 167 0.33 11.32 -14.85
N HIS A 168 -0.74 11.03 -14.10
CA HIS A 168 -0.71 11.03 -12.65
C HIS A 168 -0.57 9.60 -12.16
N THR A 169 0.40 9.31 -11.29
CA THR A 169 0.73 7.95 -10.85
C THR A 169 -0.43 7.22 -10.19
N SER A 170 -1.31 7.92 -9.48
CA SER A 170 -2.52 7.31 -8.89
C SER A 170 -3.67 7.06 -9.87
N LYS A 171 -3.52 7.45 -11.14
CA LYS A 171 -4.46 7.24 -12.26
C LYS A 171 -3.69 6.82 -13.50
N TRP A 172 -2.70 5.95 -13.30
CA TRP A 172 -1.87 5.49 -14.39
C TRP A 172 -2.71 4.71 -15.40
N PRO A 173 -2.47 4.86 -16.72
CA PRO A 173 -3.15 4.03 -17.71
C PRO A 173 -2.88 2.55 -17.47
N HIS A 174 -3.87 1.70 -17.70
CA HIS A 174 -3.69 0.24 -17.60
C HIS A 174 -2.90 -0.34 -18.78
N ASP A 175 -2.82 0.39 -19.89
CA ASP A 175 -1.97 0.05 -21.03
C ASP A 175 -0.52 0.46 -20.78
N LEU A 176 0.41 -0.26 -21.42
CA LEU A 176 1.83 0.03 -21.30
C LEU A 176 2.15 1.40 -21.91
N VAL A 177 2.82 2.26 -21.14
CA VAL A 177 3.38 3.53 -21.61
C VAL A 177 4.83 3.28 -22.03
N ASN A 178 5.16 3.62 -23.28
CA ASN A 178 6.52 3.49 -23.80
C ASN A 178 7.26 4.84 -23.69
N PHE A 179 8.36 4.86 -22.93
CA PHE A 179 9.19 6.05 -22.76
C PHE A 179 10.38 6.13 -23.72
N SER A 180 10.60 5.11 -24.56
CA SER A 180 11.70 5.09 -25.53
C SER A 180 11.71 6.35 -26.38
N GLU A 181 12.89 6.95 -26.57
CA GLU A 181 13.09 8.21 -27.30
C GLU A 181 12.41 9.46 -26.71
N LEU A 182 11.65 9.34 -25.62
CA LEU A 182 10.97 10.48 -24.98
C LEU A 182 11.88 11.20 -23.99
N ARG A 183 11.61 12.49 -23.83
CA ARG A 183 12.17 13.31 -22.74
C ARG A 183 11.10 13.45 -21.67
N VAL A 184 11.36 12.87 -20.50
CA VAL A 184 10.36 12.72 -19.44
C VAL A 184 10.70 13.64 -18.27
N GLY A 185 9.69 14.33 -17.75
CA GLY A 185 9.76 15.09 -16.51
C GLY A 185 8.97 14.39 -15.40
N VAL A 186 9.56 14.23 -14.21
CA VAL A 186 8.86 13.70 -13.02
C VAL A 186 8.82 14.77 -11.95
N ILE A 187 7.61 15.11 -11.49
CA ILE A 187 7.39 16.11 -10.44
C ILE A 187 7.10 15.40 -9.12
N GLY A 188 7.92 15.67 -8.11
CA GLY A 188 7.83 15.06 -6.78
C GLY A 188 8.83 13.91 -6.59
N THR A 189 9.17 13.67 -5.32
CA THR A 189 10.26 12.74 -4.90
C THR A 189 9.86 11.89 -3.69
N GLY A 190 8.56 11.66 -3.50
CA GLY A 190 8.04 10.73 -2.48
C GLY A 190 8.23 9.26 -2.85
N SER A 191 7.65 8.35 -2.07
CA SER A 191 7.78 6.89 -2.27
C SER A 191 7.41 6.44 -3.69
N THR A 192 6.31 6.97 -4.24
CA THR A 192 5.90 6.72 -5.63
C THR A 192 6.96 7.14 -6.65
N ALA A 193 7.58 8.30 -6.45
CA ALA A 193 8.61 8.79 -7.36
C ALA A 193 9.87 7.91 -7.30
N VAL A 194 10.28 7.51 -6.09
CA VAL A 194 11.41 6.59 -5.86
C VAL A 194 11.22 5.27 -6.59
N GLN A 195 9.97 4.80 -6.73
CA GLN A 195 9.65 3.58 -7.48
C GLN A 195 9.59 3.81 -9.00
N VAL A 196 9.00 4.91 -9.46
CA VAL A 196 8.76 5.17 -10.89
C VAL A 196 10.00 5.69 -11.62
N ILE A 197 10.82 6.52 -10.98
CA ILE A 197 12.00 7.18 -11.56
C ILE A 197 13.00 6.14 -12.11
N PRO A 198 13.40 5.09 -11.37
CA PRO A 198 14.34 4.11 -11.88
C PRO A 198 13.81 3.34 -13.09
N GLU A 199 12.50 3.07 -13.16
CA GLU A 199 11.92 2.36 -14.30
C GLU A 199 11.83 3.24 -15.55
N ILE A 200 11.46 4.52 -15.39
CA ILE A 200 11.47 5.49 -16.49
C ILE A 200 12.91 5.74 -16.98
N ALA A 201 13.87 5.89 -16.07
CA ALA A 201 15.27 6.17 -16.40
C ALA A 201 15.94 5.08 -17.25
N LYS A 202 15.47 3.82 -17.16
CA LYS A 202 15.96 2.71 -17.99
C LYS A 202 15.54 2.82 -19.46
N GLN A 203 14.49 3.60 -19.76
CA GLN A 203 13.84 3.63 -21.07
C GLN A 203 13.92 5.01 -21.74
N ALA A 204 13.74 6.09 -20.97
CA ALA A 204 13.67 7.45 -21.49
C ALA A 204 15.02 7.91 -22.06
N SER A 205 14.97 8.67 -23.16
CA SER A 205 16.16 9.32 -23.73
C SER A 205 16.76 10.37 -22.80
N GLN A 206 15.91 11.04 -22.02
CA GLN A 206 16.30 11.99 -20.98
C GLN A 206 15.24 11.99 -19.88
N LEU A 207 15.67 11.93 -18.63
CA LEU A 207 14.81 12.09 -17.46
C LEU A 207 15.22 13.35 -16.68
N THR A 208 14.26 14.21 -16.37
CA THR A 208 14.43 15.35 -15.47
C THR A 208 13.55 15.17 -14.23
N VAL A 209 14.14 15.23 -13.04
CA VAL A 209 13.43 15.09 -11.76
C VAL A 209 13.30 16.46 -11.10
N PHE A 210 12.06 16.90 -10.88
CA PHE A 210 11.74 18.15 -10.19
C PHE A 210 11.51 17.85 -8.70
N GLN A 211 12.59 17.97 -7.92
CA GLN A 211 12.61 17.78 -6.48
C GLN A 211 12.31 19.08 -5.74
N ARG A 212 11.28 19.11 -4.90
CA ARG A 212 11.04 20.20 -3.96
C ARG A 212 11.77 19.99 -2.63
N THR A 213 11.71 18.77 -2.11
CA THR A 213 12.32 18.38 -0.83
C THR A 213 12.78 16.94 -0.93
N ALA A 214 14.05 16.69 -0.65
CA ALA A 214 14.60 15.33 -0.63
C ALA A 214 14.01 14.52 0.53
N ASN A 215 13.82 13.22 0.31
CA ASN A 215 13.46 12.25 1.35
C ASN A 215 14.62 11.28 1.54
N TYR A 216 14.80 10.74 2.74
CA TYR A 216 15.71 9.61 2.93
C TYR A 216 15.12 8.37 2.26
N VAL A 217 15.91 7.74 1.40
CA VAL A 217 15.56 6.51 0.70
C VAL A 217 16.50 5.41 1.16
N LEU A 218 15.91 4.29 1.56
CA LEU A 218 16.64 3.11 2.00
C LEU A 218 16.57 2.03 0.91
N PRO A 219 17.61 1.21 0.72
CA PRO A 219 17.55 0.08 -0.19
C PRO A 219 16.42 -0.86 0.21
N ALA A 220 15.56 -1.23 -0.73
CA ALA A 220 14.58 -2.28 -0.49
C ALA A 220 15.26 -3.65 -0.36
N ASN A 221 16.37 -3.87 -1.09
CA ASN A 221 17.00 -5.18 -1.27
C ASN A 221 15.97 -6.26 -1.62
N ASN A 222 15.06 -5.87 -2.51
CA ASN A 222 14.05 -6.77 -3.02
C ASN A 222 14.67 -7.82 -3.93
N ARG A 223 14.15 -9.05 -3.83
CA ARG A 223 14.64 -10.20 -4.58
C ARG A 223 13.55 -11.28 -4.68
N PRO A 224 13.68 -12.21 -5.63
CA PRO A 224 12.90 -13.44 -5.60
C PRO A 224 13.06 -14.18 -4.26
N LEU A 225 11.97 -14.80 -3.82
CA LEU A 225 11.97 -15.68 -2.66
C LEU A 225 12.38 -17.08 -3.08
N THR A 226 13.24 -17.73 -2.29
CA THR A 226 13.59 -19.13 -2.53
C THR A 226 12.51 -20.06 -1.99
N GLU A 227 12.38 -21.26 -2.57
CA GLU A 227 11.43 -22.27 -2.07
C GLU A 227 11.67 -22.62 -0.60
N ALA A 228 12.94 -22.62 -0.16
CA ALA A 228 13.30 -22.88 1.22
C ALA A 228 12.78 -21.79 2.18
N GLU A 229 12.86 -20.52 1.77
CA GLU A 229 12.31 -19.39 2.54
C GLU A 229 10.79 -19.46 2.59
N ILE A 230 10.12 -19.68 1.45
CA ILE A 230 8.67 -19.83 1.37
C ILE A 230 8.21 -20.96 2.31
N ARG A 231 8.84 -22.14 2.21
CA ARG A 231 8.50 -23.30 3.05
C ARG A 231 8.70 -23.01 4.54
N LYS A 232 9.84 -22.42 4.91
CA LYS A 232 10.15 -22.07 6.30
C LYS A 232 9.13 -21.08 6.87
N THR A 233 8.79 -20.05 6.09
CA THR A 233 7.79 -19.05 6.48
C THR A 233 6.41 -19.69 6.64
N LYS A 234 5.98 -20.52 5.68
CA LYS A 234 4.68 -21.22 5.72
C LYS A 234 4.54 -22.16 6.92
N GLN A 235 5.61 -22.86 7.31
CA GLN A 235 5.64 -23.69 8.52
C GLN A 235 5.52 -22.87 9.81
N SER A 236 5.93 -21.60 9.78
CA SER A 236 6.00 -20.72 10.95
C SER A 236 4.93 -19.62 10.94
N TYR A 237 3.99 -19.63 9.98
CA TYR A 237 3.08 -18.51 9.74
C TYR A 237 2.33 -18.08 11.00
N SER A 238 1.74 -19.04 11.72
CA SER A 238 0.98 -18.79 12.95
C SER A 238 1.81 -18.05 14.02
N THR A 239 3.06 -18.46 14.20
CA THR A 239 4.02 -17.81 15.12
C THR A 239 4.38 -16.42 14.63
N LEU A 240 4.74 -16.28 13.36
CA LEU A 240 5.09 -14.99 12.75
C LEU A 240 3.95 -13.98 12.85
N ARG A 241 2.69 -14.39 12.60
CA ARG A 241 1.51 -13.52 12.72
C ARG A 241 1.25 -13.13 14.17
N ARG A 242 1.33 -14.08 15.11
CA ARG A 242 1.13 -13.82 16.54
C ARG A 242 2.14 -12.80 17.05
N ASP A 243 3.40 -12.95 16.66
CA ASP A 243 4.47 -12.09 17.17
C ASP A 243 4.44 -10.72 16.48
N ALA A 244 4.13 -10.66 15.18
CA ALA A 244 3.91 -9.40 14.47
C ALA A 244 2.81 -8.52 15.10
N LYS A 245 1.72 -9.10 15.61
CA LYS A 245 0.63 -8.37 16.30
C LYS A 245 1.06 -7.67 17.59
N LYS A 246 2.21 -8.05 18.16
CA LYS A 246 2.77 -7.42 19.38
C LYS A 246 3.69 -6.25 19.04
N THR A 247 4.06 -6.09 17.77
CA THR A 247 4.95 -5.01 17.31
C THR A 247 4.14 -3.77 16.92
N PHE A 248 4.76 -2.60 16.98
CA PHE A 248 4.14 -1.33 16.59
C PHE A 248 3.66 -1.33 15.13
N GLY A 249 4.47 -1.87 14.21
CA GLY A 249 4.18 -1.85 12.77
C GLY A 249 3.27 -2.98 12.27
N GLY A 250 3.00 -4.02 13.07
CA GLY A 250 2.23 -5.18 12.64
C GLY A 250 3.00 -6.15 11.72
N PHE A 251 4.33 -6.06 11.71
CA PHE A 251 5.26 -6.95 11.01
C PHE A 251 6.54 -7.09 11.85
N ASN A 252 7.22 -8.23 11.73
CA ASN A 252 8.38 -8.46 12.58
C ASN A 252 9.63 -7.81 11.98
N THR A 253 10.08 -6.74 12.62
CA THR A 253 11.45 -6.24 12.52
C THR A 253 12.19 -6.64 13.78
N GLN A 254 13.38 -7.25 13.66
CA GLN A 254 14.23 -7.50 14.83
C GLN A 254 14.49 -6.18 15.55
N GLN A 255 13.82 -5.93 16.67
CA GLN A 255 13.96 -4.67 17.39
C GLN A 255 15.27 -4.69 18.18
N ASN A 256 16.07 -3.63 18.04
CA ASN A 256 17.19 -3.41 18.93
C ASN A 256 16.72 -2.55 20.11
N GLU A 257 16.92 -3.04 21.33
CA GLU A 257 16.52 -2.32 22.55
C GLU A 257 17.58 -1.29 22.97
N SER A 258 18.82 -1.42 22.49
CA SER A 258 19.90 -0.46 22.76
C SER A 258 19.57 0.95 22.25
N LEU A 259 20.16 1.94 22.92
CA LEU A 259 20.02 3.36 22.60
C LEU A 259 21.21 3.82 21.74
N ALA A 260 20.94 4.50 20.63
CA ALA A 260 22.00 5.03 19.76
C ALA A 260 22.84 6.07 20.50
N THR A 261 22.24 6.79 21.45
CA THR A 261 22.89 7.79 22.30
C THR A 261 23.88 7.19 23.30
N GLU A 262 23.68 5.93 23.71
CA GLU A 262 24.57 5.23 24.65
C GLU A 262 25.58 4.31 23.96
N SER A 263 25.37 4.00 22.67
CA SER A 263 26.31 3.21 21.87
C SER A 263 27.52 4.01 21.39
N THR A 264 28.63 3.32 21.17
CA THR A 264 29.83 3.89 20.53
C THR A 264 29.58 4.17 19.03
N PRO A 265 30.37 5.08 18.41
CA PRO A 265 30.29 5.29 16.95
C PRO A 265 30.47 4.01 16.13
N GLU A 266 31.36 3.12 16.55
CA GLU A 266 31.64 1.86 15.88
C GLU A 266 30.46 0.88 15.96
N GLU A 267 29.83 0.75 17.14
CA GLU A 267 28.63 -0.07 17.31
C GLU A 267 27.46 0.43 16.47
N ARG A 268 27.28 1.76 16.40
CA ARG A 268 26.27 2.38 15.53
C ARG A 268 26.52 2.06 14.06
N GLU A 269 27.75 2.21 13.59
CA GLU A 269 28.09 1.93 12.19
C GLU A 269 27.81 0.46 11.82
N ILE A 270 28.21 -0.48 12.69
CA ILE A 270 27.97 -1.92 12.47
C ILE A 270 26.47 -2.22 12.37
N GLU A 271 25.67 -1.70 13.29
CA GLU A 271 24.23 -1.96 13.30
C GLU A 271 23.53 -1.27 12.12
N TYR A 272 23.87 -0.02 11.80
CA TYR A 272 23.33 0.67 10.63
C TYR A 272 23.69 -0.04 9.32
N GLU A 273 24.93 -0.50 9.16
CA GLU A 273 25.34 -1.27 7.97
C GLU A 273 24.54 -2.58 7.87
N LYS A 274 24.40 -3.32 8.96
CA LYS A 274 23.57 -4.53 9.00
C LYS A 274 22.14 -4.26 8.56
N ARG A 275 21.52 -3.15 9.01
CA ARG A 275 20.17 -2.77 8.59
C ARG A 275 20.10 -2.31 7.14
N TRP A 276 21.11 -1.56 6.68
CA TRP A 276 21.23 -1.13 5.29
C TRP A 276 21.30 -2.32 4.33
N GLN A 277 22.09 -3.33 4.68
CA GLN A 277 22.21 -4.58 3.91
C GLN A 277 20.95 -5.45 4.02
N SER A 278 20.26 -5.42 5.15
CA SER A 278 18.97 -6.11 5.29
C SER A 278 17.88 -5.46 4.44
N GLY A 279 17.89 -4.14 4.29
CA GLY A 279 16.95 -3.37 3.49
C GLY A 279 15.52 -3.29 4.06
N GLY A 280 14.77 -2.33 3.53
CA GLY A 280 13.39 -2.04 3.92
C GLY A 280 13.25 -1.21 5.19
N ILE A 281 12.02 -1.15 5.72
CA ILE A 281 11.63 -0.26 6.82
C ILE A 281 12.23 -0.65 8.19
N GLY A 282 12.88 -1.81 8.30
CA GLY A 282 13.51 -2.28 9.54
C GLY A 282 14.75 -1.49 9.98
N PHE A 283 15.23 -0.53 9.18
CA PHE A 283 16.32 0.38 9.54
C PHE A 283 15.98 1.25 10.74
N LEU A 284 14.72 1.70 10.87
CA LEU A 284 14.29 2.50 12.02
C LEU A 284 14.28 1.69 13.33
N SER A 285 14.38 0.37 13.26
CA SER A 285 14.52 -0.52 14.42
C SER A 285 15.98 -0.79 14.79
N ALA A 286 16.95 -0.09 14.18
CA ALA A 286 18.37 -0.20 14.51
C ALA A 286 18.68 0.20 15.95
N PHE A 287 17.96 1.18 16.51
CA PHE A 287 18.03 1.58 17.92
C PHE A 287 16.65 2.05 18.38
N SER A 288 16.36 1.93 19.68
CA SER A 288 15.02 2.18 20.23
C SER A 288 14.67 3.67 20.34
N ASP A 289 15.68 4.55 20.36
CA ASP A 289 15.55 6.01 20.53
C ASP A 289 15.56 6.81 19.21
N LEU A 290 15.73 6.17 18.03
CA LEU A 290 15.87 6.89 16.75
C LEU A 290 14.71 7.80 16.38
N THR A 291 13.50 7.49 16.86
CA THR A 291 12.28 8.24 16.53
C THR A 291 11.82 9.16 17.65
N THR A 292 12.54 9.17 18.79
CA THR A 292 12.17 9.91 19.98
C THR A 292 13.28 10.85 20.48
N ASP A 293 14.53 10.61 20.11
CA ASP A 293 15.69 11.45 20.45
C ASP A 293 16.31 12.06 19.19
N GLU A 294 16.52 13.37 19.21
CA GLU A 294 17.04 14.12 18.07
C GLU A 294 18.51 13.79 17.76
N ASN A 295 19.33 13.55 18.79
CA ASN A 295 20.74 13.21 18.61
C ASN A 295 20.89 11.79 18.05
N ALA A 296 20.13 10.84 18.58
CA ALA A 296 19.99 9.50 18.02
C ALA A 296 19.62 9.57 16.53
N ASN A 297 18.56 10.34 16.21
CA ASN A 297 18.08 10.52 14.85
C ASN A 297 19.16 11.11 13.91
N LYS A 298 19.91 12.13 14.37
CA LYS A 298 21.02 12.73 13.60
C LYS A 298 22.09 11.71 13.24
N THR A 299 22.38 10.72 14.09
CA THR A 299 23.36 9.67 13.75
C THR A 299 22.89 8.80 12.58
N ALA A 300 21.62 8.40 12.57
CA ALA A 300 21.02 7.64 11.48
C ALA A 300 20.98 8.45 10.18
N GLN A 301 20.60 9.73 10.25
CA GLN A 301 20.66 10.64 9.10
C GLN A 301 22.08 10.78 8.55
N GLY A 302 23.08 10.91 9.42
CA GLY A 302 24.49 11.01 9.03
C GLY A 302 24.96 9.77 8.27
N PHE A 303 24.59 8.58 8.74
CA PHE A 303 24.87 7.32 8.06
C PHE A 303 24.23 7.29 6.66
N VAL A 304 22.95 7.64 6.53
CA VAL A 304 22.28 7.63 5.21
C VAL A 304 22.89 8.66 4.26
N ARG A 305 23.22 9.86 4.74
CA ARG A 305 23.92 10.88 3.91
C ARG A 305 25.26 10.36 3.42
N LYS A 306 26.04 9.68 4.27
CA LYS A 306 27.30 9.03 3.88
C LYS A 306 27.07 8.01 2.75
N LYS A 307 26.06 7.16 2.87
CA LYS A 307 25.69 6.20 1.82
C LYS A 307 25.29 6.86 0.50
N ILE A 308 24.55 7.97 0.56
CA ILE A 308 24.20 8.75 -0.64
C ILE A 308 25.48 9.26 -1.33
N CYS A 309 26.41 9.84 -0.59
CA CYS A 309 27.68 10.32 -1.14
C CYS A 309 28.58 9.22 -1.70
N GLU A 310 28.46 7.97 -1.19
CA GLU A 310 29.16 6.81 -1.75
C GLU A 310 28.57 6.35 -3.10
N ILE A 311 27.26 6.56 -3.31
CA ILE A 311 26.53 6.09 -4.50
C ILE A 311 26.48 7.16 -5.60
N VAL A 312 26.26 8.43 -5.24
CA VAL A 312 26.10 9.53 -6.18
C VAL A 312 27.47 10.13 -6.49
N THR A 313 27.96 9.88 -7.71
CA THR A 313 29.33 10.22 -8.13
C THR A 313 29.58 11.71 -8.35
N ASP A 314 28.54 12.49 -8.68
CA ASP A 314 28.64 13.95 -8.77
C ASP A 314 28.35 14.57 -7.39
N PRO A 315 29.33 15.21 -6.73
CA PRO A 315 29.16 15.78 -5.40
C PRO A 315 28.10 16.89 -5.36
N LYS A 316 27.91 17.64 -6.46
CA LYS A 316 26.88 18.68 -6.51
C LYS A 316 25.48 18.09 -6.52
N ILE A 317 25.31 16.91 -7.12
CA ILE A 317 24.02 16.20 -7.12
C ILE A 317 23.79 15.53 -5.77
N ALA A 318 24.84 15.00 -5.14
CA ALA A 318 24.74 14.38 -3.81
C ALA A 318 24.31 15.36 -2.71
N GLU A 319 24.60 16.65 -2.87
CA GLU A 319 24.27 17.72 -1.90
C GLU A 319 22.82 18.23 -1.99
N LEU A 320 22.10 17.97 -3.10
CA LEU A 320 20.71 18.45 -3.35
C LEU A 320 19.63 17.78 -2.49
#